data_AF-A0A0Q9XHH3-F1
#
_entry.id   AF-A0A0Q9XHH3-F1
#
_cell.length_a   1.000
_cell.length_b   1.000
_cell.length_c   1.000
_cell.angle_alpha   90.00
_cell.angle_beta   90.00
_cell.angle_gamma   90.00
#
_symmetry.space_group_name_H-M   'P 1'
#
loop_
_entity.id
_entity.type
_entity.pdbx_description
1 polymer ?
#
loop_
_entity_poly.entity_id
_entity_poly.type
_entity_poly.pdbx_seq_one_letter_code
_entity_poly.pdbx_strand_id
1 'polypeptide(L)'
;MMDGLKISIFIFIYSSLTFLYLLPNVNGNAVCLNCKALKDCKVPADFVAYAKGDEESKLVDKAADDPADVKMDVCLGPKKKISGTLTTYICSGGTDGYCHAIANPGSDKFTRQLYCAMCQRRCPCEGRRSKGTRARETAIFVPICLATFYILV
;
A
#
# COMPACT_ATOMS: atom_id res chain seq x y z
N MET A 1 -14.24 -6.20 -53.83
CA MET A 1 -12.92 -6.32 -53.15
C MET A 1 -12.67 -5.28 -52.04
N MET A 2 -13.60 -4.36 -51.75
CA MET A 2 -13.42 -3.31 -50.72
C MET A 2 -14.05 -3.65 -49.36
N ASP A 3 -14.98 -4.61 -49.29
CA ASP A 3 -15.68 -4.93 -48.03
C ASP A 3 -14.88 -5.85 -47.10
N GLY A 4 -14.09 -6.77 -47.65
CA GLY A 4 -13.20 -7.64 -46.86
C GLY A 4 -12.07 -6.87 -46.15
N LEU A 5 -11.58 -5.78 -46.77
CA LEU A 5 -10.55 -4.93 -46.19
C LEU A 5 -11.07 -4.16 -44.95
N LYS A 6 -12.31 -3.69 -45.00
CA LYS A 6 -12.95 -2.99 -43.86
C LYS A 6 -13.14 -3.91 -42.67
N ILE A 7 -13.65 -5.12 -42.90
CA ILE A 7 -13.87 -6.12 -41.83
C ILE A 7 -12.54 -6.51 -41.17
N SER A 8 -11.48 -6.69 -41.96
CA SER A 8 -10.14 -7.00 -41.45
C SER A 8 -9.58 -5.88 -40.55
N ILE A 9 -9.76 -4.61 -40.94
CA ILE A 9 -9.32 -3.46 -40.13
C ILE A 9 -10.09 -3.39 -38.81
N PHE A 10 -11.41 -3.60 -38.81
CA PHE A 10 -12.21 -3.60 -37.58
C PHE A 10 -11.79 -4.70 -36.61
N ILE A 11 -11.50 -5.90 -37.11
CA ILE A 11 -10.99 -7.01 -36.29
C ILE A 11 -9.62 -6.66 -35.70
N PHE A 12 -8.74 -6.04 -36.49
CA PHE A 12 -7.41 -5.66 -36.03
C PHE A 12 -7.47 -4.58 -34.93
N ILE A 13 -8.34 -3.57 -35.08
CA ILE A 13 -8.57 -2.52 -34.08
C ILE A 13 -9.19 -3.13 -32.82
N TYR A 14 -10.21 -3.97 -32.96
CA TYR A 14 -10.87 -4.62 -31.82
C TYR A 14 -9.90 -5.54 -31.07
N SER A 15 -9.10 -6.33 -31.78
CA SER A 15 -8.12 -7.23 -31.19
C SER A 15 -7.00 -6.46 -30.49
N SER A 16 -6.44 -5.41 -31.11
CA SER A 16 -5.43 -4.55 -30.48
C SER A 16 -5.94 -3.81 -29.24
N LEU A 17 -7.19 -3.32 -29.25
CA LEU A 17 -7.84 -2.77 -28.06
C LEU A 17 -8.03 -3.84 -26.98
N THR A 18 -8.46 -5.06 -27.35
CA THR A 18 -8.62 -6.16 -26.38
C THR A 18 -7.28 -6.57 -25.77
N PHE A 19 -6.19 -6.58 -26.56
CA PHE A 19 -4.84 -6.81 -26.06
C PHE A 19 -4.39 -5.70 -25.09
N LEU A 20 -4.74 -4.44 -25.32
CA LEU A 20 -4.49 -3.35 -24.36
C LEU A 20 -5.28 -3.52 -23.05
N TYR A 21 -6.47 -4.12 -23.08
CA TYR A 21 -7.26 -4.44 -21.89
C TYR A 21 -6.80 -5.73 -21.16
N LEU A 22 -6.16 -6.65 -21.88
CA LEU A 22 -5.64 -7.92 -21.34
C LEU A 22 -4.20 -7.82 -20.81
N LEU A 23 -3.46 -6.77 -21.18
CA LEU A 23 -2.27 -6.41 -20.43
C LEU A 23 -2.74 -6.04 -19.02
N PRO A 24 -2.39 -6.80 -17.96
CA PRO A 24 -2.67 -6.37 -16.61
C PRO A 24 -2.12 -4.96 -16.50
N ASN A 25 -2.94 -4.02 -16.02
CA ASN A 25 -2.55 -2.64 -15.82
C ASN A 25 -1.33 -2.63 -14.88
N VAL A 26 -0.12 -2.65 -15.47
CA VAL A 26 1.15 -2.99 -14.80
C VAL A 26 1.64 -1.89 -13.88
N ASN A 27 0.98 -0.74 -13.87
CA ASN A 27 1.13 0.25 -12.81
C ASN A 27 0.00 0.05 -11.81
N GLY A 28 0.32 -0.66 -10.74
CA GLY A 28 -0.43 -0.53 -9.50
C GLY A 28 -0.44 0.95 -9.12
N ASN A 29 -1.58 1.61 -9.32
CA ASN A 29 -1.68 3.04 -9.13
C ASN A 29 -1.65 3.29 -7.61
N ALA A 30 -0.47 3.55 -7.08
CA ALA A 30 -0.21 3.83 -5.68
C ALA A 30 0.54 5.15 -5.60
N VAL A 31 0.38 5.85 -4.48
CA VAL A 31 1.05 7.13 -4.23
C VAL A 31 1.75 7.09 -2.89
N CYS A 32 2.94 7.67 -2.86
CA CYS A 32 3.62 7.99 -1.62
C CYS A 32 2.97 9.23 -1.00
N LEU A 33 2.47 9.09 0.23
CA LEU A 33 1.81 10.16 0.95
C LEU A 33 2.84 11.06 1.64
N ASN A 34 2.68 12.38 1.48
CA ASN A 34 3.47 13.35 2.22
C ASN A 34 2.93 13.49 3.65
N CYS A 35 3.41 12.62 4.54
CA CYS A 35 2.99 12.58 5.94
C CYS A 35 3.90 13.46 6.81
N LYS A 36 3.42 14.63 7.25
CA LYS A 36 4.17 15.50 8.18
C LYS A 36 4.60 14.76 9.46
N ALA A 37 3.76 13.87 9.96
CA ALA A 37 3.99 13.11 11.20
C ALA A 37 5.10 12.04 11.10
N LEU A 38 5.56 11.73 9.89
CA LEU A 38 6.60 10.71 9.63
C LEU A 38 7.96 11.32 9.25
N LYS A 39 8.04 12.64 9.06
CA LYS A 39 9.25 13.33 8.57
C LYS A 39 10.52 13.03 9.39
N ASP A 40 10.37 12.78 10.68
CA ASP A 40 11.48 12.51 11.59
C ASP A 40 11.52 11.04 12.05
N CYS A 41 10.68 10.17 11.47
CA CYS A 41 10.60 8.77 11.83
C CYS A 41 11.60 7.93 11.03
N LYS A 42 12.79 7.71 11.59
CA LYS A 42 13.80 6.83 10.99
C LYS A 42 13.47 5.37 11.23
N VAL A 43 13.56 4.57 10.17
CA VAL A 43 13.35 3.12 10.19
C VAL A 43 14.33 2.44 9.22
N PRO A 44 14.63 1.14 9.41
CA PRO A 44 15.37 0.36 8.44
C PRO A 44 14.70 0.38 7.05
N ALA A 45 15.49 0.41 5.97
CA ALA A 45 14.97 0.49 4.61
C ALA A 45 14.19 -0.76 4.16
N ASP A 46 14.37 -1.89 4.85
CA ASP A 46 13.64 -3.14 4.64
C ASP A 46 12.37 -3.24 5.49
N PHE A 47 12.10 -2.25 6.36
CA PHE A 47 10.89 -2.23 7.18
C PHE A 47 9.64 -2.16 6.31
N VAL A 48 8.69 -3.06 6.54
CA VAL A 48 7.36 -3.01 5.94
C VAL A 48 6.31 -3.45 6.94
N ALA A 49 5.17 -2.75 6.96
CA ALA A 49 3.99 -3.14 7.72
C ALA A 49 2.71 -2.93 6.89
N TYR A 50 1.88 -3.96 6.82
CA TYR A 50 0.67 -3.98 5.99
C TYR A 50 -0.59 -3.74 6.81
N ALA A 51 -1.46 -2.82 6.39
CA ALA A 51 -2.74 -2.57 7.05
C ALA A 51 -3.60 -3.85 7.13
N LYS A 52 -3.59 -4.63 6.05
CA LYS A 52 -4.26 -5.91 5.86
C LYS A 52 -3.36 -6.87 5.09
N GLY A 53 -3.58 -8.17 5.26
CA GLY A 53 -2.78 -9.21 4.60
C GLY A 53 -2.92 -9.25 3.08
N ASP A 54 -4.03 -8.77 2.50
CA ASP A 54 -4.21 -8.70 1.05
C ASP A 54 -3.33 -7.65 0.37
N GLU A 55 -2.77 -6.70 1.12
CA GLU A 55 -1.81 -5.72 0.58
C GLU A 55 -0.39 -6.29 0.48
N GLU A 56 -0.09 -7.39 1.18
CA GLU A 56 1.25 -8.00 1.20
C GLU A 56 1.64 -8.56 -0.17
N SER A 57 0.71 -9.22 -0.85
CA SER A 57 0.93 -9.76 -2.19
C SER A 57 1.11 -8.69 -3.27
N LYS A 58 0.82 -7.43 -2.95
CA LYS A 58 0.95 -6.30 -3.87
C LYS A 58 2.31 -5.63 -3.76
N LEU A 59 3.10 -5.88 -2.72
CA LEU A 59 4.48 -5.43 -2.64
C LEU A 59 5.40 -6.53 -3.18
N VAL A 60 5.93 -6.32 -4.39
CA VAL A 60 6.73 -7.32 -5.09
C VAL A 60 8.13 -6.80 -5.40
N ASP A 61 9.03 -7.71 -5.76
CA ASP A 61 10.35 -7.33 -6.24
C ASP A 61 10.27 -6.66 -7.61
N LYS A 62 11.13 -5.66 -7.79
CA LYS A 62 11.32 -4.94 -9.05
C LYS A 62 12.19 -5.78 -9.98
N ALA A 63 11.70 -6.02 -11.18
CA ALA A 63 12.44 -6.64 -12.27
C ALA A 63 13.41 -5.63 -12.91
N ALA A 64 14.41 -6.12 -13.64
CA ALA A 64 15.46 -5.28 -14.22
C ALA A 64 14.95 -4.34 -15.33
N ASP A 65 13.85 -4.71 -15.98
CA ASP A 65 13.18 -4.00 -17.07
C ASP A 65 12.02 -3.09 -16.59
N ASP A 66 11.72 -3.08 -15.29
CA ASP A 66 10.66 -2.23 -14.76
C ASP A 66 11.01 -0.73 -14.86
N PRO A 67 10.02 0.12 -15.19
CA PRO A 67 10.24 1.56 -15.26
C PRO A 67 10.67 2.14 -13.90
N ALA A 68 11.54 3.14 -13.94
CA ALA A 68 11.88 3.92 -12.77
C ALA A 68 10.71 4.81 -12.35
N ASP A 69 10.35 4.78 -11.06
CA ASP A 69 9.41 5.72 -10.46
C ASP A 69 10.11 6.40 -9.30
N VAL A 70 10.79 7.51 -9.60
CA VAL A 70 11.63 8.22 -8.64
C VAL A 70 10.87 8.60 -7.36
N LYS A 71 9.56 8.87 -7.45
CA LYS A 71 8.76 9.26 -6.29
C LYS A 71 8.40 8.06 -5.43
N MET A 72 8.07 6.93 -6.05
CA MET A 72 7.72 5.71 -5.32
C MET A 72 8.94 4.96 -4.81
N ASP A 73 10.02 4.93 -5.59
CA ASP A 73 11.28 4.25 -5.29
C ASP A 73 11.91 4.80 -4.00
N VAL A 74 11.72 6.10 -3.69
CA VAL A 74 12.17 6.70 -2.41
C VAL A 74 11.36 6.19 -1.22
N CYS A 75 10.08 5.89 -1.41
CA CYS A 75 9.16 5.55 -0.33
C CYS A 75 9.09 4.06 -0.03
N LEU A 76 9.57 3.23 -0.95
CA LEU A 76 9.65 1.79 -0.82
C LEU A 76 11.06 1.36 -0.40
N GLY A 77 11.12 0.14 0.12
CA GLY A 77 12.38 -0.54 0.33
C GLY A 77 13.11 -0.80 -1.00
N PRO A 78 14.44 -1.04 -0.94
CA PRO A 78 15.27 -1.20 -2.13
C PRO A 78 14.74 -2.36 -3.00
N LYS A 79 14.67 -2.10 -4.31
CA LYS A 79 14.21 -3.07 -5.34
C LYS A 79 12.79 -3.59 -5.13
N LYS A 80 11.90 -2.81 -4.51
CA LYS A 80 10.47 -3.15 -4.40
C LYS A 80 9.60 -2.28 -5.31
N LYS A 81 8.43 -2.80 -5.69
CA LYS A 81 7.38 -2.09 -6.42
C LYS A 81 5.99 -2.51 -5.96
N ILE A 82 4.97 -1.72 -6.29
CA ILE A 82 3.58 -2.07 -6.07
C ILE A 82 2.97 -2.68 -7.34
N SER A 83 2.59 -3.94 -7.29
CA SER A 83 1.85 -4.63 -8.35
C SER A 83 0.35 -4.67 -8.00
N GLY A 84 -0.39 -3.68 -8.50
CA GLY A 84 -1.85 -3.62 -8.37
C GLY A 84 -2.37 -2.49 -7.47
N THR A 85 -3.69 -2.44 -7.34
CA THR A 85 -4.38 -1.34 -6.64
C THR A 85 -4.44 -1.62 -5.14
N LEU A 86 -3.92 -0.69 -4.35
CA LEU A 86 -4.09 -0.73 -2.89
C LEU A 86 -5.55 -0.42 -2.52
N THR A 87 -6.12 -1.19 -1.61
CA THR A 87 -7.46 -0.88 -1.03
C THR A 87 -7.34 -0.07 0.25
N THR A 88 -6.16 -0.13 0.88
CA THR A 88 -5.84 0.56 2.13
C THR A 88 -4.46 1.23 2.04
N TYR A 89 -3.55 0.91 2.97
CA TYR A 89 -2.23 1.52 3.08
C TYR A 89 -1.15 0.50 3.42
N ILE A 90 0.07 0.82 3.01
CA ILE A 90 1.31 0.13 3.39
C ILE A 90 2.21 1.16 4.06
N CYS A 91 2.87 0.76 5.14
CA CYS A 91 3.92 1.54 5.77
C CYS A 91 5.26 0.92 5.40
N SER A 92 6.17 1.67 4.79
CA SER A 92 7.46 1.16 4.35
C SER A 92 8.59 2.07 4.81
N GLY A 93 9.75 1.48 5.11
CA GLY A 93 11.00 2.21 5.13
C GLY A 93 11.39 2.56 3.71
N GLY A 94 11.69 3.82 3.48
CA GLY A 94 12.18 4.33 2.21
C GLY A 94 13.68 4.15 2.07
N THR A 95 14.20 4.29 0.85
CA THR A 95 15.64 4.37 0.60
C THR A 95 16.29 5.61 1.22
N ASP A 96 15.48 6.61 1.57
CA ASP A 96 15.91 7.80 2.33
C ASP A 96 16.07 7.54 3.85
N GLY A 97 15.76 6.33 4.32
CA GLY A 97 15.88 5.93 5.73
C GLY A 97 14.72 6.40 6.61
N TYR A 98 13.63 6.89 6.02
CA TYR A 98 12.44 7.35 6.73
C TYR A 98 11.24 6.44 6.49
N CYS A 99 10.29 6.47 7.42
CA CYS A 99 9.02 5.76 7.26
C CYS A 99 8.08 6.55 6.34
N HIS A 100 7.47 5.86 5.39
CA HIS A 100 6.50 6.40 4.44
C HIS A 100 5.19 5.64 4.52
N ALA A 101 4.10 6.34 4.20
CA ALA A 101 2.79 5.72 4.00
C ALA A 101 2.47 5.72 2.50
N ILE A 102 2.10 4.57 1.97
CA ILE A 102 1.76 4.37 0.56
C ILE A 102 0.29 3.96 0.52
N ALA A 103 -0.48 4.57 -0.38
CA ALA A 103 -1.91 4.33 -0.47
C ALA A 103 -2.42 4.51 -1.91
N ASN A 104 -3.70 4.24 -2.11
CA ASN A 104 -4.37 4.51 -3.38
C ASN A 104 -4.46 6.03 -3.65
N PRO A 105 -4.17 6.51 -4.87
CA PRO A 105 -4.39 7.91 -5.27
C PRO A 105 -5.84 8.37 -5.11
N GLY A 106 -6.82 7.46 -5.19
CA GLY A 106 -8.24 7.79 -5.07
C GLY A 106 -8.70 8.12 -3.64
N SER A 107 -7.90 7.86 -2.61
CA SER A 107 -8.29 8.12 -1.23
C SER A 107 -8.49 9.63 -0.98
N ASP A 108 -9.54 10.00 -0.24
CA ASP A 108 -9.81 11.39 0.14
C ASP A 108 -8.79 11.92 1.16
N LYS A 109 -8.80 13.24 1.39
CA LYS A 109 -7.83 13.91 2.27
C LYS A 109 -7.88 13.38 3.72
N PHE A 110 -9.06 13.12 4.26
CA PHE A 110 -9.20 12.63 5.64
C PHE A 110 -8.65 11.21 5.75
N THR A 111 -8.99 10.34 4.80
CA THR A 111 -8.48 8.97 4.74
C THR A 111 -6.95 8.93 4.63
N ARG A 112 -6.36 9.80 3.78
CA ARG A 112 -4.89 9.90 3.68
C ARG A 112 -4.24 10.34 4.99
N GLN A 113 -4.85 11.30 5.71
CA GLN A 113 -4.35 11.72 7.03
C GLN A 113 -4.44 10.60 8.07
N LEU A 114 -5.54 9.83 8.04
CA LEU A 114 -5.70 8.67 8.90
C LEU A 114 -4.61 7.62 8.62
N TYR A 115 -4.32 7.32 7.35
CA TYR A 115 -3.25 6.40 6.97
C TYR A 115 -1.88 6.86 7.46
N CYS A 116 -1.57 8.16 7.32
CA CYS A 116 -0.35 8.72 7.90
C CYS A 116 -0.26 8.50 9.42
N ALA A 117 -1.35 8.74 10.16
CA ALA A 117 -1.38 8.53 11.61
C ALA A 117 -1.24 7.05 11.99
N MET A 118 -1.83 6.14 11.21
CA MET A 118 -1.71 4.71 11.43
C MET A 118 -0.29 4.21 11.17
N CYS A 119 0.36 4.66 10.09
CA CYS A 119 1.76 4.35 9.85
C CYS A 119 2.67 4.94 10.91
N GLN A 120 2.35 6.12 11.44
CA GLN A 120 3.09 6.68 12.56
C GLN A 120 3.07 5.74 13.78
N ARG A 121 1.99 5.00 14.03
CA ARG A 121 1.92 4.04 15.15
C ARG A 121 2.63 2.72 14.86
N ARG A 122 2.70 2.31 13.60
CA ARG A 122 3.28 1.04 13.16
C ARG A 122 4.79 1.10 12.93
N CYS A 123 5.29 2.25 12.48
CA CYS A 123 6.71 2.43 12.23
C CYS A 123 7.52 2.47 13.55
N PRO A 124 8.61 1.67 13.64
CA PRO A 124 9.47 1.62 14.82
C PRO A 124 10.45 2.81 14.84
N CYS A 125 9.92 4.04 14.89
CA CYS A 125 10.75 5.25 14.85
C CYS A 125 11.78 5.25 15.99
N GLU A 126 13.07 5.34 15.68
CA GLU A 126 14.11 5.51 16.70
C GLU A 126 13.83 6.77 17.55
N GLY A 127 13.94 6.63 18.88
CA GLY A 127 13.54 7.67 19.84
C GLY A 127 12.14 7.51 20.42
N ARG A 128 11.27 6.69 19.80
CA ARG A 128 10.14 6.11 20.52
C ARG A 128 10.63 4.91 21.29
N ARG A 129 11.04 5.12 22.55
CA ARG A 129 11.08 4.03 23.54
C ARG A 129 9.79 3.24 23.35
N SER A 130 9.94 1.97 23.00
CA SER A 130 8.88 0.97 22.97
C SER A 130 8.04 1.09 24.24
N LYS A 131 6.95 1.85 24.19
CA LYS A 131 5.79 1.56 25.01
C LYS A 131 5.11 0.43 24.25
N GLY A 132 5.48 -0.79 24.59
CA GLY A 132 4.90 -1.99 24.01
C GLY A 132 3.39 -1.91 24.04
N THR A 133 2.77 -1.69 22.88
CA THR A 133 1.32 -1.77 22.69
C THR A 133 0.96 -3.04 21.93
N ARG A 134 1.64 -4.15 22.22
CA ARG A 134 1.18 -5.49 21.82
C ARG A 134 0.30 -6.17 22.89
N ALA A 135 0.13 -5.54 24.06
CA ALA A 135 -0.59 -6.12 25.21
C ALA A 135 -1.92 -5.42 25.57
N ARG A 136 -2.36 -4.40 24.81
CA ARG A 136 -3.56 -3.61 25.18
C ARG A 136 -4.86 -3.99 24.47
N GLU A 137 -4.81 -4.73 23.35
CA GLU A 137 -6.04 -5.13 22.65
C GLU A 137 -6.67 -6.37 23.29
N THR A 138 -5.89 -7.33 23.78
CA THR A 138 -6.42 -8.52 24.50
C THR A 138 -6.89 -8.20 25.92
N ALA A 139 -6.35 -7.18 26.57
CA ALA A 139 -6.73 -6.81 27.94
C ALA A 139 -8.08 -6.08 28.05
N ILE A 140 -8.66 -5.59 26.94
CA ILE A 140 -9.97 -4.89 26.94
C ILE A 140 -11.11 -5.86 26.60
N PHE A 141 -10.87 -6.86 25.75
CA PHE A 141 -11.90 -7.86 25.42
C PHE A 141 -12.29 -8.75 26.61
N VAL A 142 -11.32 -9.15 27.43
CA VAL A 142 -11.56 -10.02 28.60
C VAL A 142 -12.50 -9.40 29.64
N PRO A 143 -12.32 -8.14 30.11
CA PRO A 143 -13.25 -7.54 31.07
C PRO A 143 -14.62 -7.24 30.48
N ILE A 144 -14.73 -6.92 29.19
CA ILE A 144 -16.04 -6.68 28.54
C ILE A 144 -16.84 -7.98 28.48
N CYS A 145 -16.23 -9.10 28.10
CA CYS A 145 -16.90 -10.40 28.09
C CYS A 145 -17.34 -10.86 29.50
N LEU A 146 -16.50 -10.63 30.52
CA LEU A 146 -16.84 -10.91 31.91
C LEU A 146 -18.00 -10.06 32.42
N ALA A 147 -18.03 -8.76 32.09
CA ALA A 147 -19.13 -7.88 32.48
C ALA A 147 -20.47 -8.29 31.85
N THR A 148 -20.47 -8.70 30.58
CA THR A 148 -21.69 -9.25 29.95
C THR A 148 -22.16 -10.56 30.57
N PHE A 149 -21.24 -11.42 31.03
CA PHE A 149 -21.62 -12.66 31.71
C PHE A 149 -22.26 -12.40 33.08
N TYR A 150 -21.82 -11.38 33.81
CA TYR A 150 -22.40 -11.00 35.11
C TYR A 150 -23.75 -10.28 35.01
N ILE A 151 -24.08 -9.68 33.86
CA ILE A 151 -25.37 -8.99 33.63
C ILE A 151 -26.45 -9.97 33.13
N LEU A 152 -26.04 -11.11 32.56
CA LEU A 152 -26.93 -12.14 32.00
C LEU A 152 -27.20 -13.32 32.95
N VAL A 153 -26.67 -13.28 34.18
CA VAL A 153 -27.00 -14.21 35.28
C VAL A 153 -27.93 -13.54 36.27
#